data_AF-A0AAU9VQA8-F1
#
_entry.id   AF-A0AAU9VQA8-F1
#
_cell.length_a   1.000
_cell.length_b   1.000
_cell.length_c   1.000
_cell.angle_alpha   90.00
_cell.angle_beta   90.00
_cell.angle_gamma   90.00
#
_symmetry.space_group_name_H-M   'P 1'
#
loop_
_entity.id
_entity.type
_entity.pdbx_description
1 polymer ?
#
loop_
_entity_poly.entity_id
_entity_poly.type
_entity_poly.pdbx_seq_one_letter_code
_entity_poly.pdbx_strand_id
1 'polypeptide(L)'
;MAVATDCEECNKKALVRLSDMADGKELPPELELVVPLPDVVHIGKSFKCSWSNWFINLDDEFSNLVLLRSLRDNAEAFIKKKLRKLLSLECVRNKDRMAVEPIIRLTRPEVLKVLEDVKFVVHTIVPEQYRFWKSNQRGVCPHPIAVSEGPTGSILALDYNFETGLSRLLTIRLHQPADVSVVRDGLKDARNLCFIDGIAFLCERGKSTISFVDFEGKVKISTKSLKRRAELLRHLEALSLPTDGAVPVLRERLKDQLGAISKNTDCAEHVQMHPNRLGKPSAVYAASNDLLFCSDDESQYVHQITLTFDGVTIHGNATKFTAYPSSITNLLSITPLDQCTFFSGASSQGGLYKCELSAKTVTKAVCNSTLPCSEVNQVCTLNGRVVYTDTKAGKVMQYNPDDKSVRTLVGSGHNSSSDGTQDSCSFKQIEGICPVGKNLFVTDVSAGKLKIVTSLSEPGIKPDGVSLKQAKENVTKIDSYVKDTVSKVKERYQLSETSATNGPQGTVSQKTQVSVSLLKKGIERLYKNVMDINPQFVDDLLLETLDVVENLHAVSHLKH
;
A
#
# COMPACT_ATOMS: atom_id res chain seq x y z
N MET A 1 -20.72 -32.55 -20.90
CA MET A 1 -21.66 -31.40 -20.81
C MET A 1 -21.04 -30.33 -19.93
N ALA A 2 -20.86 -29.11 -20.41
CA ALA A 2 -20.38 -27.99 -19.60
C ALA A 2 -21.57 -27.30 -18.91
N VAL A 3 -21.52 -27.13 -17.60
CA VAL A 3 -22.51 -26.39 -16.81
C VAL A 3 -21.86 -25.07 -16.41
N ALA A 4 -22.22 -24.00 -17.12
CA ALA A 4 -21.73 -22.65 -16.89
C ALA A 4 -22.82 -21.78 -16.24
N THR A 5 -22.49 -21.11 -15.14
CA THR A 5 -23.41 -20.18 -14.45
C THR A 5 -22.63 -19.06 -13.77
N ASP A 6 -23.32 -17.99 -13.39
CA ASP A 6 -22.72 -16.89 -12.62
C ASP A 6 -22.08 -17.36 -11.30
N CYS A 7 -21.24 -16.50 -10.74
CA CYS A 7 -20.56 -16.75 -9.47
C CYS A 7 -21.28 -16.13 -8.25
N GLU A 8 -22.59 -15.92 -8.33
CA GLU A 8 -23.37 -15.51 -7.17
C GLU A 8 -23.33 -16.60 -6.10
N GLU A 9 -23.61 -16.23 -4.85
CA GLU A 9 -23.25 -17.06 -3.70
C GLU A 9 -23.87 -18.47 -3.72
N CYS A 10 -25.13 -18.60 -4.14
CA CYS A 10 -25.80 -19.91 -4.22
C CYS A 10 -25.27 -20.74 -5.40
N ASN A 11 -25.12 -20.13 -6.57
CA ASN A 11 -24.61 -20.80 -7.78
C ASN A 11 -23.17 -21.27 -7.59
N LYS A 12 -22.33 -20.45 -6.96
CA LYS A 12 -20.95 -20.82 -6.60
C LYS A 12 -20.89 -22.02 -5.66
N LYS A 13 -21.72 -22.05 -4.61
CA LYS A 13 -21.77 -23.21 -3.69
C LYS A 13 -22.17 -24.49 -4.42
N ALA A 14 -23.11 -24.41 -5.36
CA ALA A 14 -23.49 -25.54 -6.20
C ALA A 14 -22.34 -26.00 -7.12
N LEU A 15 -21.64 -25.07 -7.78
CA LEU A 15 -20.48 -25.37 -8.60
C LEU A 15 -19.33 -26.02 -7.80
N VAL A 16 -19.03 -25.51 -6.60
CA VAL A 16 -18.04 -26.12 -5.69
C VAL A 16 -18.45 -27.55 -5.36
N ARG A 17 -19.71 -27.77 -4.93
CA ARG A 17 -20.20 -29.11 -4.59
C ARG A 17 -20.12 -30.08 -5.76
N LEU A 18 -20.50 -29.66 -6.97
CA LEU A 18 -20.39 -30.48 -8.17
C LEU A 18 -18.92 -30.80 -8.51
N SER A 19 -18.00 -29.85 -8.30
CA SER A 19 -16.57 -30.09 -8.47
C SER A 19 -16.02 -31.07 -7.43
N ASP A 20 -16.45 -30.98 -6.18
CA ASP A 20 -15.98 -31.88 -5.11
C ASP A 20 -16.50 -33.31 -5.32
N MET A 21 -17.79 -33.46 -5.68
CA MET A 21 -18.37 -34.76 -6.04
C MET A 21 -17.65 -35.38 -7.23
N ALA A 22 -17.20 -34.56 -8.19
CA ALA A 22 -16.44 -35.04 -9.32
C ALA A 22 -15.05 -35.58 -8.94
N ASP A 23 -14.33 -34.80 -8.12
CA ASP A 23 -13.00 -35.16 -7.64
C ASP A 23 -13.07 -36.46 -6.81
N GLY A 24 -14.17 -36.65 -6.05
CA GLY A 24 -14.46 -37.86 -5.27
C GLY A 24 -15.03 -39.05 -6.06
N LYS A 25 -15.28 -38.93 -7.37
CA LYS A 25 -16.03 -39.92 -8.18
C LYS A 25 -17.40 -40.28 -7.59
N GLU A 26 -18.05 -39.31 -6.95
CA GLU A 26 -19.37 -39.43 -6.33
C GLU A 26 -20.51 -38.92 -7.25
N LEU A 27 -20.16 -38.51 -8.49
CA LEU A 27 -21.16 -38.11 -9.46
C LEU A 27 -21.95 -39.34 -9.96
N PRO A 28 -23.27 -39.19 -10.19
CA PRO A 28 -24.06 -40.19 -10.91
C PRO A 28 -23.42 -40.51 -12.28
N PRO A 29 -23.52 -41.76 -12.78
CA PRO A 29 -22.93 -42.15 -14.07
C PRO A 29 -23.35 -41.25 -15.24
N GLU A 30 -24.60 -40.77 -15.22
CA GLU A 30 -25.14 -39.87 -16.25
C GLU A 30 -24.46 -38.49 -16.26
N LEU A 31 -23.78 -38.14 -15.17
CA LEU A 31 -23.11 -36.84 -14.97
C LEU A 31 -21.58 -36.97 -14.95
N GLU A 32 -21.01 -38.13 -15.28
CA GLU A 32 -19.56 -38.38 -15.21
C GLU A 32 -18.74 -37.41 -16.09
N LEU A 33 -19.31 -36.99 -17.23
CA LEU A 33 -18.72 -36.02 -18.16
C LEU A 33 -19.17 -34.57 -17.92
N VAL A 34 -19.84 -34.28 -16.81
CA VAL A 34 -20.22 -32.90 -16.46
C VAL A 34 -19.00 -32.09 -16.10
N VAL A 35 -18.90 -30.87 -16.62
CA VAL A 35 -17.86 -29.91 -16.26
C VAL A 35 -18.53 -28.71 -15.60
N PRO A 36 -18.50 -28.58 -14.26
CA PRO A 36 -18.96 -27.37 -13.61
C PRO A 36 -17.92 -26.27 -13.82
N LEU A 37 -18.33 -25.14 -14.41
CA LEU A 37 -17.46 -23.99 -14.57
C LEU A 37 -18.19 -22.67 -14.29
N PRO A 38 -17.52 -21.69 -13.69
CA PRO A 38 -18.07 -20.35 -13.53
C PRO A 38 -18.08 -19.57 -14.86
N ASP A 39 -19.06 -18.69 -15.02
CA ASP A 39 -19.09 -17.70 -16.09
C ASP A 39 -17.89 -16.74 -15.98
N VAL A 40 -17.08 -16.74 -17.04
CA VAL A 40 -15.86 -15.93 -17.20
C VAL A 40 -16.16 -14.43 -17.20
N VAL A 41 -17.31 -14.03 -17.71
CA VAL A 41 -17.75 -12.63 -17.70
C VAL A 41 -18.00 -12.18 -16.27
N HIS A 42 -18.64 -13.02 -15.46
CA HIS A 42 -18.87 -12.73 -14.05
C HIS A 42 -17.57 -12.66 -13.23
N ILE A 43 -16.58 -13.49 -13.56
CA ILE A 43 -15.23 -13.40 -12.99
C ILE A 43 -14.58 -12.06 -13.35
N GLY A 44 -14.60 -11.67 -14.64
CA GLY A 44 -14.06 -10.39 -15.10
C GLY A 44 -14.72 -9.19 -14.40
N LYS A 45 -16.05 -9.22 -14.21
CA LYS A 45 -16.79 -8.21 -13.43
C LYS A 45 -16.32 -8.14 -11.99
N SER A 46 -16.07 -9.29 -11.36
CA SER A 46 -15.56 -9.37 -9.98
C SER A 46 -14.16 -8.77 -9.84
N PHE A 47 -13.28 -9.02 -10.81
CA PHE A 47 -11.97 -8.37 -10.88
C PHE A 47 -12.09 -6.85 -11.05
N LYS A 48 -12.86 -6.40 -12.05
CA LYS A 48 -13.06 -4.96 -12.30
C LYS A 48 -13.66 -4.26 -11.07
N CYS A 49 -14.61 -4.88 -10.38
CA CYS A 49 -15.17 -4.33 -9.15
C CYS A 49 -14.11 -4.16 -8.06
N SER A 50 -13.30 -5.18 -7.81
CA SER A 50 -12.21 -5.11 -6.83
C SER A 50 -11.21 -4.01 -7.21
N TRP A 51 -10.75 -4.00 -8.47
CA TRP A 51 -9.80 -3.03 -9.01
C TRP A 51 -10.32 -1.59 -9.04
N SER A 52 -11.63 -1.41 -9.10
CA SER A 52 -12.25 -0.08 -9.05
C SER A 52 -12.44 0.46 -7.64
N ASN A 53 -12.57 -0.41 -6.64
CA ASN A 53 -12.88 -0.04 -5.25
C ASN A 53 -11.64 0.04 -4.38
N TRP A 54 -10.59 -0.71 -4.70
CA TRP A 54 -9.38 -0.83 -3.88
C TRP A 54 -8.14 -0.60 -4.73
N PHE A 55 -7.11 0.01 -4.15
CA PHE A 55 -5.78 -0.06 -4.73
C PHE A 55 -5.24 -1.46 -4.48
N ILE A 56 -5.20 -2.27 -5.53
CA ILE A 56 -4.73 -3.65 -5.48
C ILE A 56 -3.23 -3.66 -5.67
N ASN A 57 -2.49 -4.35 -4.80
CA ASN A 57 -1.09 -4.66 -4.98
C ASN A 57 -0.97 -5.76 -6.05
N LEU A 58 -0.27 -5.47 -7.14
CA LEU A 58 0.10 -6.38 -8.21
C LEU A 58 1.64 -6.37 -8.28
N ASP A 59 2.30 -7.38 -7.72
CA ASP A 59 3.77 -7.46 -7.66
C ASP A 59 4.47 -6.20 -7.12
N ASP A 60 4.00 -5.72 -5.98
CA ASP A 60 4.42 -4.50 -5.29
C ASP A 60 4.07 -3.19 -6.01
N GLU A 61 3.29 -3.23 -7.09
CA GLU A 61 2.74 -2.05 -7.77
C GLU A 61 1.26 -1.89 -7.46
N PHE A 62 0.85 -0.71 -7.02
CA PHE A 62 -0.54 -0.41 -6.73
C PHE A 62 -1.30 -0.04 -7.98
N SER A 63 -2.33 -0.83 -8.29
CA SER A 63 -3.20 -0.62 -9.44
C SER A 63 -4.64 -0.32 -9.00
N ASN A 64 -5.25 0.66 -9.66
CA ASN A 64 -6.67 0.99 -9.52
C ASN A 64 -7.22 1.54 -10.84
N LEU A 65 -8.50 1.28 -11.12
CA LEU A 65 -9.18 1.78 -12.34
C LEU A 65 -9.10 3.31 -12.48
N VAL A 66 -9.02 4.05 -11.37
CA VAL A 66 -8.90 5.51 -11.37
C VAL A 66 -7.60 6.00 -12.01
N LEU A 67 -6.53 5.21 -11.98
CA LEU A 67 -5.25 5.57 -12.61
C LEU A 67 -5.40 5.71 -14.13
N LEU A 68 -6.19 4.84 -14.76
CA LEU A 68 -6.54 4.96 -16.18
C LEU A 68 -7.39 6.19 -16.46
N ARG A 69 -8.28 6.55 -15.53
CA ARG A 69 -9.05 7.79 -15.65
C ARG A 69 -8.14 9.02 -15.58
N SER A 70 -7.16 9.02 -14.68
CA SER A 70 -6.15 10.07 -14.56
C SER A 70 -5.37 10.24 -15.84
N LEU A 71 -4.90 9.16 -16.46
CA LEU A 71 -4.24 9.24 -17.76
C LEU A 71 -5.16 9.75 -18.86
N ARG A 72 -6.39 9.21 -18.94
CA ARG A 72 -7.38 9.61 -19.95
C ARG A 72 -7.77 11.09 -19.87
N ASP A 73 -7.77 11.68 -18.68
CA ASP A 73 -8.24 13.05 -18.46
C ASP A 73 -7.12 14.09 -18.27
N ASN A 74 -5.99 13.69 -17.69
CA ASN A 74 -4.95 14.60 -17.20
C ASN A 74 -3.55 14.37 -17.80
N ALA A 75 -3.29 13.27 -18.50
CA ALA A 75 -2.00 13.09 -19.18
C ALA A 75 -1.76 14.13 -20.29
N GLU A 76 -0.54 14.14 -20.82
CA GLU A 76 -0.17 14.93 -21.99
C GLU A 76 -1.06 14.64 -23.21
N ALA A 77 -1.16 15.63 -24.10
CA ALA A 77 -2.16 15.68 -25.15
C ALA A 77 -2.23 14.42 -26.04
N PHE A 78 -1.07 13.81 -26.32
CA PHE A 78 -0.98 12.60 -27.12
C PHE A 78 -1.68 11.40 -26.46
N ILE A 79 -1.30 11.08 -25.22
CA ILE A 79 -1.89 9.96 -24.46
C ILE A 79 -3.37 10.21 -24.20
N LYS A 80 -3.70 11.43 -23.76
CA LYS A 80 -5.08 11.86 -23.53
C LYS A 80 -5.97 11.67 -24.76
N LYS A 81 -5.51 12.07 -25.95
CA LYS A 81 -6.26 11.91 -27.22
C LYS A 81 -6.45 10.44 -27.57
N LYS A 82 -5.41 9.61 -27.44
CA LYS A 82 -5.49 8.16 -27.71
C LYS A 82 -6.46 7.46 -26.75
N LEU A 83 -6.28 7.64 -25.44
CA LEU A 83 -7.11 6.99 -24.43
C LEU A 83 -8.57 7.44 -24.49
N ARG A 84 -8.87 8.71 -24.80
CA ARG A 84 -10.26 9.16 -24.98
C ARG A 84 -10.95 8.56 -26.21
N LYS A 85 -10.18 8.25 -27.25
CA LYS A 85 -10.69 7.57 -28.46
C LYS A 85 -10.98 6.10 -28.17
N LEU A 86 -10.13 5.44 -27.38
CA LEU A 86 -10.22 4.01 -27.09
C LEU A 86 -11.17 3.69 -25.92
N LEU A 87 -11.18 4.54 -24.89
CA LEU A 87 -11.90 4.34 -23.64
C LEU A 87 -12.93 5.46 -23.42
N SER A 88 -14.20 5.05 -23.34
CA SER A 88 -15.26 5.96 -22.91
C SER A 88 -15.09 6.30 -21.42
N LEU A 89 -15.80 7.32 -20.95
CA LEU A 89 -15.81 7.65 -19.52
C LEU A 89 -16.42 6.50 -18.68
N GLU A 90 -17.31 5.70 -19.27
CA GLU A 90 -17.91 4.54 -18.61
C GLU A 90 -16.90 3.40 -18.40
N CYS A 91 -15.98 3.19 -19.34
CA CYS A 91 -14.93 2.18 -19.22
C CYS A 91 -14.10 2.36 -17.94
N VAL A 92 -13.74 3.61 -17.65
CA VAL A 92 -12.91 4.00 -16.50
C VAL A 92 -13.75 4.39 -15.27
N ARG A 93 -15.00 3.93 -15.21
CA ARG A 93 -15.89 4.05 -14.06
C ARG A 93 -16.46 2.67 -13.71
N ASN A 94 -16.84 2.52 -12.44
CA ASN A 94 -17.59 1.36 -11.97
C ASN A 94 -19.04 1.74 -11.64
N LYS A 95 -19.76 2.32 -12.62
CA LYS A 95 -21.16 2.74 -12.45
C LYS A 95 -22.13 1.58 -12.73
N ASP A 96 -21.99 0.95 -13.89
CA ASP A 96 -22.71 -0.27 -14.23
C ASP A 96 -21.79 -1.48 -13.99
N ARG A 97 -22.14 -2.28 -12.97
CA ARG A 97 -21.39 -3.49 -12.59
C ARG A 97 -21.75 -4.68 -13.47
N MET A 98 -22.84 -4.59 -14.23
CA MET A 98 -23.32 -5.64 -15.13
C MET A 98 -22.80 -5.47 -16.56
N ALA A 99 -22.30 -4.28 -16.92
CA ALA A 99 -21.72 -4.00 -18.22
C ALA A 99 -20.44 -4.80 -18.47
N VAL A 100 -20.43 -5.57 -19.57
CA VAL A 100 -19.28 -6.38 -20.02
C VAL A 100 -18.37 -5.58 -20.96
N GLU A 101 -18.96 -4.73 -21.80
CA GLU A 101 -18.25 -3.90 -22.78
C GLU A 101 -17.07 -3.09 -22.18
N PRO A 102 -17.19 -2.50 -20.96
CA PRO A 102 -16.04 -1.88 -20.29
C PRO A 102 -14.83 -2.81 -20.13
N ILE A 103 -15.05 -4.07 -19.76
CA ILE A 103 -13.98 -5.05 -19.51
C ILE A 103 -13.27 -5.35 -20.83
N ILE A 104 -14.02 -5.66 -21.89
CA ILE A 104 -13.50 -5.96 -23.23
C ILE A 104 -12.67 -4.78 -23.76
N ARG A 105 -13.15 -3.55 -23.58
CA ARG A 105 -12.40 -2.36 -24.03
C ARG A 105 -11.11 -2.13 -23.26
N LEU A 106 -11.11 -2.39 -21.95
CA LEU A 106 -9.93 -2.20 -21.10
C LEU A 106 -8.79 -3.18 -21.46
N THR A 107 -9.13 -4.36 -22.00
CA THR A 107 -8.17 -5.39 -22.39
C THR A 107 -7.77 -5.35 -23.86
N ARG A 108 -8.19 -4.32 -24.62
CA ARG A 108 -7.83 -4.19 -26.04
C ARG A 108 -6.32 -3.97 -26.22
N PRO A 109 -5.65 -4.65 -27.17
CA PRO A 109 -4.23 -4.47 -27.43
C PRO A 109 -3.83 -3.01 -27.68
N GLU A 110 -4.69 -2.21 -28.32
CA GLU A 110 -4.43 -0.79 -28.56
C GLU A 110 -4.43 0.05 -27.29
N VAL A 111 -5.18 -0.37 -26.26
CA VAL A 111 -5.14 0.27 -24.94
C VAL A 111 -3.85 -0.11 -24.24
N LEU A 112 -3.52 -1.42 -24.18
CA LEU A 112 -2.31 -1.92 -23.54
C LEU A 112 -1.05 -1.27 -24.11
N LYS A 113 -0.95 -1.17 -25.44
CA LYS A 113 0.16 -0.49 -26.13
C LYS A 113 0.32 0.99 -25.75
N VAL A 114 -0.77 1.69 -25.40
CA VAL A 114 -0.67 3.08 -24.92
C VAL A 114 -0.16 3.13 -23.49
N LEU A 115 -0.45 2.12 -22.68
CA LEU A 115 0.00 2.03 -21.30
C LEU A 115 1.47 1.60 -21.20
N GLU A 116 1.96 0.78 -22.13
CA GLU A 116 3.38 0.39 -22.24
C GLU A 116 4.32 1.61 -22.34
N ASP A 117 3.87 2.68 -23.00
CA ASP A 117 4.63 3.94 -23.13
C ASP A 117 4.66 4.78 -21.83
N VAL A 118 3.87 4.42 -20.81
CA VAL A 118 3.73 5.18 -19.56
C VAL A 118 4.54 4.54 -18.44
N LYS A 119 5.63 5.20 -18.04
CA LYS A 119 6.49 4.72 -16.95
C LYS A 119 5.84 4.87 -15.57
N PHE A 120 5.28 6.05 -15.29
CA PHE A 120 4.57 6.30 -14.04
C PHE A 120 3.28 7.09 -14.29
N VAL A 121 2.27 6.75 -13.52
CA VAL A 121 1.04 7.53 -13.36
C VAL A 121 1.11 8.25 -12.01
N VAL A 122 0.82 9.55 -12.04
CA VAL A 122 0.68 10.37 -10.84
C VAL A 122 -0.79 10.73 -10.66
N HIS A 123 -1.37 10.34 -9.52
CA HIS A 123 -2.77 10.57 -9.22
C HIS A 123 -2.98 11.12 -7.81
N THR A 124 -3.80 12.16 -7.67
CA THR A 124 -4.24 12.69 -6.39
C THR A 124 -5.26 11.76 -5.72
N ILE A 125 -4.91 11.21 -4.57
CA ILE A 125 -5.80 10.37 -3.74
C ILE A 125 -6.58 11.22 -2.74
N VAL A 126 -5.95 12.27 -2.19
CA VAL A 126 -6.58 13.23 -1.29
C VAL A 126 -6.31 14.64 -1.83
N PRO A 127 -7.32 15.49 -2.05
CA PRO A 127 -8.75 15.18 -1.98
C PRO A 127 -9.24 14.34 -3.16
N GLU A 128 -10.39 13.69 -3.05
CA GLU A 128 -11.02 12.98 -4.17
C GLU A 128 -11.33 13.95 -5.34
N GLN A 129 -10.95 13.56 -6.56
CA GLN A 129 -11.00 14.45 -7.73
C GLN A 129 -12.33 14.37 -8.50
N TYR A 130 -13.02 13.23 -8.46
CA TYR A 130 -14.00 12.90 -9.48
C TYR A 130 -15.43 12.70 -8.98
N ARG A 131 -15.62 12.51 -7.68
CA ARG A 131 -16.93 12.38 -7.06
C ARG A 131 -16.93 12.93 -5.65
N PHE A 132 -18.11 13.29 -5.15
CA PHE A 132 -18.24 13.64 -3.76
C PHE A 132 -17.98 12.42 -2.86
N TRP A 133 -17.17 12.61 -1.82
CA TRP A 133 -16.92 11.61 -0.80
C TRP A 133 -16.76 12.30 0.56
N LYS A 134 -17.59 11.93 1.54
CA LYS A 134 -17.73 12.70 2.79
C LYS A 134 -16.41 12.85 3.56
N SER A 135 -15.65 11.77 3.68
CA SER A 135 -14.37 11.75 4.40
C SER A 135 -13.21 12.34 3.58
N ASN A 136 -13.37 12.54 2.27
CA ASN A 136 -12.25 12.91 1.37
C ASN A 136 -12.60 14.12 0.49
N GLN A 137 -13.03 15.19 1.16
CA GLN A 137 -13.36 16.47 0.53
C GLN A 137 -12.13 17.37 0.44
N ARG A 138 -12.19 18.39 -0.41
CA ARG A 138 -11.19 19.46 -0.43
C ARG A 138 -11.07 20.09 0.96
N GLY A 139 -9.85 20.29 1.43
CA GLY A 139 -9.57 20.87 2.75
C GLY A 139 -9.59 19.88 3.91
N VAL A 140 -9.81 18.57 3.70
CA VAL A 140 -9.70 17.58 4.80
C VAL A 140 -8.28 17.49 5.36
N CYS A 141 -7.29 17.61 4.48
CA CYS A 141 -5.85 17.58 4.77
C CYS A 141 -5.20 18.79 4.05
N PRO A 142 -5.34 20.01 4.59
CA PRO A 142 -4.90 21.23 3.92
C PRO A 142 -3.38 21.34 3.76
N HIS A 143 -2.58 20.74 4.64
CA HIS A 143 -1.13 20.92 4.69
C HIS A 143 -0.41 19.60 5.08
N PRO A 144 -0.44 18.56 4.24
CA PRO A 144 0.23 17.29 4.50
C PRO A 144 1.76 17.43 4.41
N ILE A 145 2.46 17.64 5.52
CA ILE A 145 3.92 17.87 5.52
C ILE A 145 4.75 16.58 5.53
N ALA A 146 4.18 15.48 6.01
CA ALA A 146 4.85 14.18 6.05
C ALA A 146 3.87 13.06 5.78
N VAL A 147 4.39 11.94 5.25
CA VAL A 147 3.63 10.76 4.88
C VAL A 147 4.45 9.53 5.24
N SER A 148 3.78 8.46 5.67
CA SER A 148 4.40 7.16 5.94
C SER A 148 3.45 6.03 5.58
N GLU A 149 3.95 4.81 5.47
CA GLU A 149 3.11 3.62 5.39
C GLU A 149 2.24 3.57 6.67
N GLY A 150 1.07 2.97 6.57
CA GLY A 150 0.17 2.81 7.71
C GLY A 150 -0.16 1.35 7.98
N PRO A 151 -1.14 1.10 8.87
CA PRO A 151 -1.71 -0.23 9.03
C PRO A 151 -2.26 -0.74 7.69
N THR A 152 -2.52 -2.05 7.62
CA THR A 152 -2.91 -2.77 6.40
C THR A 152 -3.82 -1.96 5.46
N GLY A 153 -3.36 -1.77 4.21
CA GLY A 153 -4.10 -1.08 3.16
C GLY A 153 -4.34 0.41 3.40
N SER A 154 -3.49 1.06 4.20
CA SER A 154 -3.62 2.49 4.55
C SER A 154 -2.28 3.22 4.51
N ILE A 155 -2.37 4.54 4.40
CA ILE A 155 -1.25 5.48 4.47
C ILE A 155 -1.49 6.43 5.63
N LEU A 156 -0.43 6.84 6.32
CA LEU A 156 -0.49 7.87 7.34
C LEU A 156 -0.02 9.20 6.78
N ALA A 157 -0.70 10.29 7.13
CA ALA A 157 -0.29 11.64 6.78
C ALA A 157 -0.29 12.53 8.01
N LEU A 158 0.73 13.39 8.13
CA LEU A 158 0.81 14.42 9.14
C LEU A 158 0.39 15.75 8.52
N ASP A 159 -0.77 16.24 8.94
CA ASP A 159 -1.33 17.50 8.49
C ASP A 159 -0.96 18.60 9.49
N TYR A 160 -0.22 19.62 9.04
CA TYR A 160 0.35 20.64 9.92
C TYR A 160 -0.31 22.01 9.72
N ASN A 161 -0.85 22.57 10.78
CA ASN A 161 -1.40 23.91 10.75
C ASN A 161 -0.29 24.94 11.05
N PHE A 162 0.13 25.67 10.01
CA PHE A 162 1.18 26.69 10.10
C PHE A 162 0.83 27.90 10.98
N GLU A 163 -0.45 28.19 11.22
CA GLU A 163 -0.89 29.31 12.05
C GLU A 163 -0.85 28.96 13.54
N THR A 164 -1.27 27.74 13.89
CA THR A 164 -1.39 27.29 15.29
C THR A 164 -0.17 26.51 15.79
N GLY A 165 0.66 25.98 14.89
CA GLY A 165 1.76 25.09 15.24
C GLY A 165 1.32 23.69 15.68
N LEU A 166 0.08 23.30 15.41
CA LEU A 166 -0.46 21.98 15.76
C LEU A 166 -0.52 21.06 14.54
N SER A 167 -0.34 19.76 14.78
CA SER A 167 -0.43 18.72 13.76
C SER A 167 -1.54 17.72 14.07
N ARG A 168 -2.08 17.13 13.00
CA ARG A 168 -3.04 16.02 13.04
C ARG A 168 -2.44 14.81 12.34
N LEU A 169 -2.53 13.65 12.99
CA LEU A 169 -2.22 12.37 12.35
C LEU A 169 -3.50 11.83 11.69
N LEU A 170 -3.44 11.64 10.38
CA LEU A 170 -4.54 11.09 9.58
C LEU A 170 -4.20 9.68 9.11
N THR A 171 -5.20 8.80 9.07
CA THR A 171 -5.15 7.55 8.30
C THR A 171 -5.98 7.69 7.04
N ILE A 172 -5.38 7.30 5.92
CA ILE A 172 -5.94 7.33 4.58
C ILE A 172 -6.02 5.89 4.10
N ARG A 173 -7.20 5.29 4.18
CA ARG A 173 -7.43 3.93 3.71
C ARG A 173 -7.51 3.92 2.19
N LEU A 174 -6.77 3.03 1.54
CA LEU A 174 -6.63 2.92 0.09
C LEU A 174 -7.84 2.25 -0.60
N HIS A 175 -9.04 2.72 -0.24
CA HIS A 175 -10.25 2.56 -1.04
C HIS A 175 -10.26 3.62 -2.15
N GLN A 176 -11.14 3.49 -3.15
CA GLN A 176 -11.38 4.52 -4.15
C GLN A 176 -12.87 4.91 -4.11
N PRO A 177 -13.24 6.12 -3.63
CA PRO A 177 -12.35 7.16 -3.10
C PRO A 177 -11.72 6.72 -1.78
N ALA A 178 -10.54 7.26 -1.47
CA ALA A 178 -9.89 6.95 -0.20
C ALA A 178 -10.71 7.48 0.98
N ASP A 179 -10.68 6.75 2.10
CA ASP A 179 -11.31 7.18 3.34
C ASP A 179 -10.27 7.84 4.24
N VAL A 180 -10.50 9.10 4.59
CA VAL A 180 -9.62 9.86 5.50
C VAL A 180 -10.26 9.92 6.89
N SER A 181 -9.46 9.62 7.91
CA SER A 181 -9.88 9.69 9.32
C SER A 181 -8.78 10.32 10.17
N VAL A 182 -9.16 11.14 11.14
CA VAL A 182 -8.23 11.70 12.14
C VAL A 182 -8.02 10.65 13.22
N VAL A 183 -6.76 10.28 13.45
CA VAL A 183 -6.37 9.32 14.49
C VAL A 183 -5.97 10.05 15.76
N ARG A 184 -5.19 11.12 15.62
CA ARG A 184 -4.78 11.99 16.72
C ARG A 184 -4.76 13.44 16.26
N ASP A 185 -5.17 14.32 17.15
CA ASP A 185 -5.19 15.77 16.96
C ASP A 185 -4.41 16.45 18.11
N GLY A 186 -4.03 17.71 17.91
CA GLY A 186 -3.38 18.53 18.94
C GLY A 186 -1.91 18.17 19.22
N LEU A 187 -1.22 17.52 18.28
CA LEU A 187 0.21 17.25 18.39
C LEU A 187 0.98 18.59 18.26
N LYS A 188 1.86 18.90 19.22
CA LYS A 188 2.57 20.19 19.27
C LYS A 188 3.82 20.19 18.40
N ASP A 189 3.80 20.94 17.29
CA ASP A 189 4.91 21.04 16.34
C ASP A 189 5.44 19.67 15.89
N ALA A 190 4.54 18.71 15.62
CA ALA A 190 4.96 17.41 15.10
C ALA A 190 5.32 17.53 13.62
N ARG A 191 6.53 17.10 13.23
CA ARG A 191 7.10 17.38 11.90
C ARG A 191 7.41 16.17 11.03
N ASN A 192 7.64 15.02 11.64
CA ASN A 192 8.02 13.82 10.92
C ASN A 192 7.41 12.60 11.63
N LEU A 193 7.20 11.53 10.85
CA LEU A 193 6.68 10.27 11.38
C LEU A 193 7.35 9.09 10.67
N CYS A 194 7.37 7.95 11.34
CA CYS A 194 7.56 6.64 10.72
C CYS A 194 6.54 5.65 11.28
N PHE A 195 6.29 4.58 10.53
CA PHE A 195 5.43 3.48 10.94
C PHE A 195 6.20 2.17 10.81
N ILE A 196 6.12 1.33 11.84
CA ILE A 196 6.65 -0.02 11.81
C ILE A 196 5.77 -0.92 12.65
N ASP A 197 5.44 -2.09 12.10
CA ASP A 197 4.79 -3.17 12.83
C ASP A 197 3.58 -2.72 13.68
N GLY A 198 2.66 -1.92 13.14
CA GLY A 198 1.45 -1.51 13.85
C GLY A 198 1.61 -0.28 14.76
N ILE A 199 2.79 0.33 14.84
CA ILE A 199 3.06 1.50 15.68
C ILE A 199 3.56 2.66 14.80
N ALA A 200 2.92 3.82 14.94
CA ALA A 200 3.43 5.07 14.37
C ALA A 200 4.20 5.86 15.42
N PHE A 201 5.42 6.29 15.10
CA PHE A 201 6.24 7.18 15.92
C PHE A 201 6.29 8.57 15.28
N LEU A 202 6.17 9.62 16.09
CA LEU A 202 6.06 11.01 15.65
C LEU A 202 7.03 11.90 16.43
N CYS A 203 7.84 12.68 15.72
CA CYS A 203 8.70 13.69 16.33
C CYS A 203 7.87 14.91 16.75
N GLU A 204 7.49 15.01 18.03
CA GLU A 204 6.69 16.11 18.59
C GLU A 204 7.62 17.15 19.25
N ARG A 205 8.13 18.09 18.44
CA ARG A 205 9.13 19.10 18.85
C ARG A 205 8.64 19.99 19.97
N GLY A 206 7.35 20.36 19.96
CA GLY A 206 6.77 21.23 20.98
C GLY A 206 6.69 20.60 22.37
N LYS A 207 7.00 19.30 22.50
CA LYS A 207 7.12 18.58 23.77
C LYS A 207 8.49 17.92 23.96
N SER A 208 9.45 18.14 23.06
CA SER A 208 10.79 17.55 23.13
C SER A 208 10.76 16.02 23.29
N THR A 209 9.86 15.35 22.55
CA THR A 209 9.64 13.90 22.70
C THR A 209 9.29 13.21 21.38
N ILE A 210 9.33 11.87 21.40
CA ILE A 210 8.73 11.03 20.38
C ILE A 210 7.39 10.55 20.92
N SER A 211 6.31 11.00 20.29
CA SER A 211 4.96 10.51 20.57
C SER A 211 4.68 9.27 19.73
N PHE A 212 3.81 8.37 20.19
CA PHE A 212 3.45 7.19 19.40
C PHE A 212 1.95 6.91 19.41
N VAL A 213 1.49 6.18 18.38
CA VAL A 213 0.13 5.65 18.25
C VAL A 213 0.20 4.16 17.95
N ASP A 214 -0.45 3.36 18.79
CA ASP A 214 -0.53 1.91 18.66
C ASP A 214 -1.82 1.51 17.92
N PHE A 215 -1.70 1.11 16.67
CA PHE A 215 -2.85 0.72 15.82
C PHE A 215 -3.29 -0.73 16.03
N GLU A 216 -2.40 -1.59 16.53
CA GLU A 216 -2.62 -3.03 16.61
C GLU A 216 -2.65 -3.58 18.05
N GLY A 217 -2.51 -2.71 19.05
CA GLY A 217 -2.54 -3.08 20.45
C GLY A 217 -1.28 -3.81 20.91
N LYS A 218 -0.12 -3.49 20.31
CA LYS A 218 1.17 -4.13 20.60
C LYS A 218 1.89 -3.55 21.81
N VAL A 219 1.58 -2.32 22.20
CA VAL A 219 2.19 -1.65 23.34
C VAL A 219 1.41 -1.94 24.61
N LYS A 220 0.11 -1.69 24.60
CA LYS A 220 -0.73 -1.76 25.79
C LYS A 220 -1.34 -3.15 25.97
N ILE A 221 -0.90 -3.87 26.99
CA ILE A 221 -1.43 -5.19 27.33
C ILE A 221 -2.82 -5.05 27.96
N SER A 222 -3.81 -5.68 27.34
CA SER A 222 -5.14 -5.83 27.93
C SER A 222 -5.26 -7.15 28.68
N THR A 223 -5.24 -7.12 30.02
CA THR A 223 -5.38 -8.34 30.83
C THR A 223 -6.72 -9.07 30.63
N LYS A 224 -7.73 -8.37 30.10
CA LYS A 224 -9.04 -8.94 29.75
C LYS A 224 -9.00 -9.79 28.47
N SER A 225 -8.11 -9.47 27.51
CA SER A 225 -8.01 -10.23 26.26
C SER A 225 -7.20 -11.52 26.42
N LEU A 226 -6.34 -11.61 27.43
CA LEU A 226 -5.51 -12.79 27.73
C LEU A 226 -6.37 -13.93 28.30
N LYS A 227 -6.71 -14.89 27.44
CA LYS A 227 -7.59 -16.03 27.80
C LYS A 227 -6.80 -17.26 28.21
N ARG A 228 -5.57 -17.42 27.73
CA ARG A 228 -4.76 -18.63 27.94
C ARG A 228 -3.76 -18.43 29.07
N ARG A 229 -3.55 -19.48 29.88
CA ARG A 229 -2.53 -19.48 30.94
C ARG A 229 -1.13 -19.17 30.38
N ALA A 230 -0.77 -19.78 29.25
CA ALA A 230 0.53 -19.59 28.62
C ALA A 230 0.81 -18.13 28.24
N GLU A 231 -0.20 -17.38 27.80
CA GLU A 231 -0.05 -15.96 27.46
C GLU A 231 0.25 -15.12 28.71
N LEU A 232 -0.45 -15.38 29.81
CA LEU A 232 -0.21 -14.73 31.09
C LEU A 232 1.20 -15.02 31.61
N LEU A 233 1.64 -16.28 31.53
CA LEU A 233 2.98 -16.69 31.95
C LEU A 233 4.06 -15.94 31.19
N ARG A 234 3.96 -15.87 29.86
CA ARG A 234 4.91 -15.14 29.01
C ARG A 234 5.03 -13.67 29.40
N HIS A 235 3.92 -12.99 29.70
CA HIS A 235 3.94 -11.60 30.12
C HIS A 235 4.49 -11.39 31.53
N LEU A 236 4.18 -12.29 32.47
CA LEU A 236 4.73 -12.27 33.82
C LEU A 236 6.24 -12.50 33.81
N GLU A 237 6.72 -13.49 33.04
CA GLU A 237 8.15 -13.78 32.87
C GLU A 237 8.90 -12.60 32.26
N ALA A 238 8.35 -11.97 31.22
CA ALA A 238 8.94 -10.78 30.61
C ALA A 238 9.07 -9.60 31.60
N LEU A 239 8.16 -9.50 32.57
CA LEU A 239 8.19 -8.52 33.65
C LEU A 239 8.94 -9.01 34.90
N SER A 240 9.59 -10.19 34.83
CA SER A 240 10.30 -10.81 35.96
C SER A 240 9.43 -11.03 37.20
N LEU A 241 8.16 -11.38 37.00
CA LEU A 241 7.18 -11.63 38.06
C LEU A 241 7.00 -13.14 38.32
N PRO A 242 6.62 -13.53 39.56
CA PRO A 242 6.31 -14.92 39.87
C PRO A 242 5.19 -15.49 38.98
N THR A 243 5.33 -16.77 38.61
CA THR A 243 4.45 -17.50 37.67
C THR A 243 3.61 -18.61 38.34
N ASP A 244 3.64 -18.68 39.67
CA ASP A 244 2.88 -19.60 40.50
C ASP A 244 1.40 -19.19 40.65
N GLY A 245 0.54 -20.17 40.91
CA GLY A 245 -0.89 -19.97 41.18
C GLY A 245 -1.80 -20.20 39.97
N ALA A 246 -3.11 -20.13 40.21
CA ALA A 246 -4.15 -20.33 39.18
C ALA A 246 -4.29 -19.10 38.26
N VAL A 247 -4.95 -19.27 37.09
CA VAL A 247 -5.14 -18.20 36.08
C VAL A 247 -5.69 -16.88 36.67
N PRO A 248 -6.68 -16.87 37.59
CA PRO A 248 -7.15 -15.62 38.20
C PRO A 248 -6.06 -14.86 38.96
N VAL A 249 -5.25 -15.58 39.74
CA VAL A 249 -4.14 -15.01 40.54
C VAL A 249 -3.08 -14.41 39.63
N LEU A 250 -2.70 -15.13 38.57
CA LEU A 250 -1.74 -14.65 37.56
C LEU A 250 -2.23 -13.38 36.87
N ARG A 251 -3.53 -13.33 36.53
CA ARG A 251 -4.14 -12.17 35.86
C ARG A 251 -4.19 -10.95 36.77
N GLU A 252 -4.57 -11.14 38.03
CA GLU A 252 -4.61 -10.06 39.02
C GLU A 252 -3.21 -9.51 39.28
N ARG A 253 -2.21 -10.38 39.46
CA ARG A 253 -0.80 -10.00 39.60
C ARG A 253 -0.30 -9.16 38.42
N LEU A 254 -0.58 -9.59 37.19
CA LEU A 254 -0.22 -8.82 35.99
C LEU A 254 -0.93 -7.48 35.95
N LYS A 255 -2.23 -7.45 36.27
CA LYS A 255 -3.04 -6.22 36.28
C LYS A 255 -2.50 -5.20 37.28
N ASP A 256 -2.13 -5.64 38.48
CA ASP A 256 -1.61 -4.76 39.54
C ASP A 256 -0.26 -4.16 39.13
N GLN A 257 0.61 -4.95 38.51
CA GLN A 257 1.92 -4.49 38.04
C GLN A 257 1.79 -3.49 36.88
N LEU A 258 0.95 -3.77 35.89
CA LEU A 258 0.63 -2.80 34.83
C LEU A 258 0.01 -1.52 35.42
N GLY A 259 -0.81 -1.64 36.46
CA GLY A 259 -1.37 -0.50 37.18
C GLY A 259 -0.31 0.33 37.91
N ALA A 260 0.71 -0.31 38.50
CA ALA A 260 1.83 0.37 39.15
C ALA A 260 2.71 1.12 38.13
N ILE A 261 3.05 0.47 37.02
CA ILE A 261 3.81 1.08 35.91
C ILE A 261 3.05 2.30 35.37
N SER A 262 1.75 2.16 35.12
CA SER A 262 0.92 3.26 34.61
C SER A 262 0.86 4.47 35.55
N LYS A 263 1.00 4.29 36.86
CA LYS A 263 1.04 5.41 37.83
C LYS A 263 2.38 6.15 37.81
N ASN A 264 3.45 5.46 37.42
CA ASN A 264 4.80 6.02 37.33
C ASN A 264 5.14 6.54 35.93
N THR A 265 4.22 6.42 34.97
CA THR A 265 4.41 6.87 33.59
C THR A 265 3.90 8.30 33.43
N ASP A 266 4.77 9.24 33.02
CA ASP A 266 4.40 10.66 32.85
C ASP A 266 3.27 10.82 31.82
N CYS A 267 3.44 10.22 30.64
CA CYS A 267 2.47 10.20 29.56
C CYS A 267 2.61 8.89 28.78
N ALA A 268 1.61 8.01 28.85
CA ALA A 268 1.64 6.68 28.24
C ALA A 268 1.66 6.68 26.71
N GLU A 269 1.53 7.85 26.08
CA GLU A 269 1.54 8.02 24.62
C GLU A 269 2.87 8.58 24.10
N HIS A 270 3.82 8.82 24.99
CA HIS A 270 5.17 9.26 24.67
C HIS A 270 6.16 8.12 24.92
N VAL A 271 7.23 8.07 24.14
CA VAL A 271 8.36 7.20 24.46
C VAL A 271 9.05 7.75 25.71
N GLN A 272 9.18 6.93 26.75
CA GLN A 272 9.82 7.27 28.01
C GLN A 272 11.33 7.23 27.84
N MET A 273 11.94 8.40 27.64
CA MET A 273 13.37 8.52 27.34
C MET A 273 14.22 8.52 28.60
N HIS A 274 15.10 7.51 28.76
CA HIS A 274 16.03 7.41 29.89
C HIS A 274 17.38 6.77 29.49
N PRO A 275 18.53 7.25 30.01
CA PRO A 275 18.69 8.44 30.86
C PRO A 275 18.70 9.75 30.04
N ASN A 276 18.95 9.66 28.74
CA ASN A 276 19.13 10.82 27.87
C ASN A 276 17.79 11.23 27.25
N ARG A 277 17.33 12.45 27.57
CA ARG A 277 16.16 13.06 26.91
C ARG A 277 16.59 13.74 25.60
N LEU A 278 15.63 13.84 24.67
CA LEU A 278 15.80 14.59 23.43
C LEU A 278 15.45 16.06 23.68
N GLY A 279 16.12 16.98 23.00
CA GLY A 279 15.81 18.40 23.09
C GLY A 279 14.80 18.85 22.05
N LYS A 280 15.10 18.58 20.77
CA LYS A 280 14.32 18.98 19.61
C LYS A 280 14.35 17.88 18.53
N PRO A 281 13.63 16.76 18.73
CA PRO A 281 13.59 15.66 17.77
C PRO A 281 12.99 16.11 16.44
N SER A 282 13.65 15.84 15.31
CA SER A 282 13.28 16.46 14.02
C SER A 282 12.90 15.46 12.91
N ALA A 283 13.64 14.38 12.75
CA ALA A 283 13.36 13.31 11.79
C ALA A 283 13.51 11.94 12.47
N VAL A 284 12.65 10.98 12.11
CA VAL A 284 12.67 9.64 12.69
C VAL A 284 12.56 8.57 11.59
N TYR A 285 13.31 7.49 11.77
CA TYR A 285 13.27 6.30 10.94
C TYR A 285 13.28 5.06 11.83
N ALA A 286 12.43 4.08 11.53
CA ALA A 286 12.43 2.80 12.23
C ALA A 286 13.30 1.78 11.50
N ALA A 287 14.39 1.34 12.13
CA ALA A 287 15.27 0.32 11.56
C ALA A 287 14.79 -1.10 11.86
N SER A 288 14.15 -1.30 13.01
CA SER A 288 13.51 -2.54 13.44
C SER A 288 12.45 -2.22 14.51
N ASN A 289 11.71 -3.23 14.96
CA ASN A 289 10.67 -3.07 15.99
C ASN A 289 11.20 -2.53 17.33
N ASP A 290 12.50 -2.67 17.57
CA ASP A 290 13.22 -2.29 18.79
C ASP A 290 14.28 -1.20 18.56
N LEU A 291 14.36 -0.61 17.36
CA LEU A 291 15.39 0.36 17.03
C LEU A 291 14.88 1.51 16.15
N LEU A 292 15.00 2.73 16.68
CA LEU A 292 14.78 3.95 15.92
C LEU A 292 16.09 4.71 15.70
N PHE A 293 16.20 5.37 14.56
CA PHE A 293 17.12 6.48 14.36
C PHE A 293 16.32 7.78 14.43
N CYS A 294 16.74 8.70 15.30
CA CYS A 294 16.09 10.00 15.45
C CYS A 294 17.13 11.10 15.46
N SER A 295 16.97 12.12 14.62
CA SER A 295 17.77 13.34 14.74
C SER A 295 17.25 14.23 15.86
N ASP A 296 18.17 14.91 16.53
CA ASP A 296 17.90 15.90 17.55
C ASP A 296 18.63 17.20 17.20
N ASP A 297 17.87 18.20 16.76
CA ASP A 297 18.40 19.48 16.28
C ASP A 297 19.06 20.32 17.37
N GLU A 298 18.75 20.05 18.64
CA GLU A 298 19.38 20.73 19.76
C GLU A 298 20.79 20.21 20.01
N SER A 299 20.97 18.88 20.01
CA SER A 299 22.30 18.28 20.17
C SER A 299 23.12 18.20 18.88
N GLN A 300 22.50 18.36 17.71
CA GLN A 300 23.10 18.17 16.38
C GLN A 300 23.64 16.74 16.13
N TYR A 301 22.93 15.75 16.68
CA TYR A 301 23.22 14.33 16.47
C TYR A 301 22.02 13.61 15.89
N VAL A 302 22.30 12.60 15.07
CA VAL A 302 21.39 11.46 14.92
C VAL A 302 21.67 10.53 16.09
N HIS A 303 20.62 10.15 16.81
CA HIS A 303 20.64 9.18 17.90
C HIS A 303 20.10 7.85 17.42
N GLN A 304 20.71 6.77 17.90
CA GLN A 304 20.15 5.44 17.86
C GLN A 304 19.40 5.22 19.19
N ILE A 305 18.11 4.91 19.10
CA ILE A 305 17.21 4.74 20.23
C ILE A 305 16.76 3.29 20.26
N THR A 306 17.26 2.53 21.23
CA THR A 306 16.77 1.17 21.50
C THR A 306 15.47 1.25 22.28
N LEU A 307 14.45 0.53 21.81
CA LEU A 307 13.12 0.50 22.40
C LEU A 307 12.89 -0.75 23.23
N THR A 308 12.22 -0.59 24.37
CA THR A 308 11.69 -1.70 25.15
C THR A 308 10.23 -1.45 25.52
N PHE A 309 9.46 -2.52 25.70
CA PHE A 309 8.02 -2.46 25.95
C PHE A 309 7.71 -3.08 27.31
N ASP A 310 7.04 -2.33 28.18
CA ASP A 310 6.68 -2.78 29.54
C ASP A 310 5.21 -3.20 29.66
N GLY A 311 4.46 -3.14 28.56
CA GLY A 311 3.04 -3.46 28.50
C GLY A 311 2.10 -2.31 28.82
N VAL A 312 2.62 -1.13 29.15
CA VAL A 312 1.85 0.11 29.35
C VAL A 312 2.29 1.18 28.34
N THR A 313 3.60 1.31 28.14
CA THR A 313 4.23 2.32 27.29
C THR A 313 5.52 1.75 26.64
N ILE A 314 6.21 2.60 25.88
CA ILE A 314 7.50 2.32 25.25
C ILE A 314 8.58 3.09 26.00
N HIS A 315 9.70 2.44 26.33
CA HIS A 315 10.90 3.06 26.86
C HIS A 315 11.94 3.19 25.76
N GLY A 316 12.70 4.29 25.77
CA GLY A 316 13.75 4.56 24.80
C GLY A 316 15.07 4.88 25.48
N ASN A 317 16.14 4.21 25.06
CA ASN A 317 17.50 4.55 25.44
C ASN A 317 18.25 5.16 24.25
N ALA A 318 18.46 6.48 24.27
CA ALA A 318 19.15 7.22 23.22
C ALA A 318 20.67 7.20 23.39
N THR A 319 21.35 6.80 22.31
CA THR A 319 22.81 6.84 22.18
C THR A 319 23.20 7.64 20.94
N LYS A 320 24.25 8.45 21.04
CA LYS A 320 24.74 9.25 19.90
C LYS A 320 25.26 8.32 18.80
N PHE A 321 24.65 8.37 17.62
CA PHE A 321 25.08 7.59 16.47
C PHE A 321 26.12 8.35 15.64
N THR A 322 25.74 9.49 15.06
CA THR A 322 26.64 10.35 14.28
C THR A 322 26.24 11.82 14.41
N ALA A 323 27.23 12.71 14.39
CA ALA A 323 26.99 14.15 14.31
C ALA A 323 26.73 14.54 12.85
N TYR A 324 25.90 15.56 12.62
CA TYR A 324 25.75 16.15 11.29
C TYR A 324 26.31 17.58 11.26
N PRO A 325 26.65 18.11 10.06
CA PRO A 325 27.28 19.42 9.95
C PRO A 325 26.48 20.53 10.64
N SER A 326 27.17 21.40 11.37
CA SER A 326 26.57 22.54 12.10
C SER A 326 25.89 23.57 11.19
N SER A 327 26.14 23.49 9.88
CA SER A 327 25.46 24.29 8.87
C SER A 327 24.02 23.83 8.59
N ILE A 328 23.61 22.64 9.04
CA ILE A 328 22.23 22.14 8.94
C ILE A 328 21.43 22.68 10.13
N THR A 329 20.37 23.44 9.85
CA THR A 329 19.53 24.03 10.90
C THR A 329 18.48 23.07 11.45
N ASN A 330 17.92 22.24 10.58
CA ASN A 330 17.02 21.14 10.95
C ASN A 330 17.32 19.96 10.02
N LEU A 331 17.47 18.78 10.59
CA LEU A 331 17.50 17.55 9.80
C LEU A 331 16.06 17.17 9.43
N LEU A 332 15.79 16.95 8.15
CA LEU A 332 14.42 16.84 7.61
C LEU A 332 13.94 15.40 7.48
N SER A 333 14.82 14.49 7.06
CA SER A 333 14.47 13.10 6.76
C SER A 333 15.69 12.19 6.83
N ILE A 334 15.49 10.91 7.17
CA ILE A 334 16.52 9.87 7.27
C ILE A 334 16.04 8.63 6.52
N THR A 335 16.92 7.99 5.74
CA THR A 335 16.62 6.70 5.07
C THR A 335 17.88 5.85 4.96
N PRO A 336 17.83 4.54 5.25
CA PRO A 336 18.97 3.65 5.02
C PRO A 336 19.00 3.13 3.58
N LEU A 337 20.20 2.84 3.09
CA LEU A 337 20.43 2.08 1.87
C LEU A 337 21.79 1.38 1.99
N ASP A 338 21.77 0.04 1.93
CA ASP A 338 22.93 -0.82 2.10
C ASP A 338 23.71 -0.52 3.40
N GLN A 339 25.01 -0.28 3.32
CA GLN A 339 25.89 0.05 4.46
C GLN A 339 25.91 1.55 4.78
N CYS A 340 24.90 2.30 4.34
CA CYS A 340 24.85 3.75 4.46
C CYS A 340 23.49 4.23 4.99
N THR A 341 23.52 5.35 5.69
CA THR A 341 22.33 6.14 6.00
C THR A 341 22.41 7.45 5.24
N PHE A 342 21.33 7.80 4.56
CA PHE A 342 21.17 9.07 3.88
C PHE A 342 20.25 9.96 4.68
N PHE A 343 20.54 11.26 4.70
CA PHE A 343 19.66 12.24 5.31
C PHE A 343 19.73 13.57 4.59
N SER A 344 18.68 14.36 4.77
CA SER A 344 18.57 15.70 4.22
C SER A 344 18.57 16.75 5.33
N GLY A 345 19.18 17.90 5.03
CA GLY A 345 19.31 19.00 5.98
C GLY A 345 18.80 20.31 5.39
N ALA A 346 17.95 21.00 6.16
CA ALA A 346 17.50 22.35 5.86
C ALA A 346 18.64 23.36 6.09
N SER A 347 19.23 23.85 4.99
CA SER A 347 20.04 25.07 4.98
C SER A 347 20.32 25.57 3.56
N SER A 348 20.78 26.81 3.44
CA SER A 348 21.27 27.39 2.18
C SER A 348 22.46 26.62 1.60
N GLN A 349 23.24 25.96 2.45
CA GLN A 349 24.35 25.06 2.11
C GLN A 349 23.96 23.58 2.26
N GLY A 350 22.67 23.28 2.35
CA GLY A 350 22.13 21.96 2.61
C GLY A 350 22.20 21.03 1.41
N GLY A 351 21.43 19.96 1.47
CA GLY A 351 21.34 18.96 0.41
C GLY A 351 21.16 17.56 0.95
N LEU A 352 21.60 16.58 0.16
CA LEU A 352 21.62 15.17 0.52
C LEU A 352 22.98 14.82 1.10
N TYR A 353 22.99 14.17 2.26
CA TYR A 353 24.18 13.69 2.95
C TYR A 353 24.17 12.18 3.02
N LYS A 354 25.35 11.59 2.96
CA LYS A 354 25.61 10.15 3.08
C LYS A 354 26.47 9.93 4.33
N CYS A 355 26.00 9.07 5.22
CA CYS A 355 26.76 8.57 6.36
C CYS A 355 27.08 7.09 6.16
N GLU A 356 28.35 6.74 6.19
CA GLU A 356 28.79 5.34 6.18
C GLU A 356 28.65 4.73 7.57
N LEU A 357 27.96 3.59 7.71
CA LEU A 357 27.60 3.04 9.02
C LEU A 357 28.82 2.59 9.84
N SER A 358 29.83 2.00 9.17
CA SER A 358 31.04 1.49 9.81
C SER A 358 32.00 2.61 10.23
N ALA A 359 32.28 3.54 9.32
CA ALA A 359 33.20 4.63 9.56
C ALA A 359 32.57 5.81 10.33
N LYS A 360 31.23 5.88 10.36
CA LYS A 360 30.43 7.01 10.88
C LYS A 360 30.82 8.35 10.27
N THR A 361 31.38 8.33 9.06
CA THR A 361 31.80 9.51 8.31
C THR A 361 30.61 10.08 7.55
N VAL A 362 30.44 11.40 7.63
CA VAL A 362 29.37 12.11 6.91
C VAL A 362 29.97 12.87 5.73
N THR A 363 29.45 12.61 4.54
CA THR A 363 29.83 13.29 3.29
C THR A 363 28.60 13.87 2.61
N LYS A 364 28.79 14.94 1.85
CA LYS A 364 27.70 15.54 1.06
C LYS A 364 27.60 14.82 -0.29
N ALA A 365 26.45 14.25 -0.58
CA ALA A 365 26.16 13.50 -1.80
C ALA A 365 25.60 14.40 -2.91
N VAL A 366 24.70 15.33 -2.55
CA VAL A 366 24.09 16.31 -3.46
C VAL A 366 24.05 17.66 -2.78
N CYS A 367 24.41 18.73 -3.49
CA CYS A 367 24.36 20.11 -2.98
C CYS A 367 23.07 20.81 -3.42
N ASN A 368 22.43 21.54 -2.52
CA ASN A 368 21.40 22.50 -2.90
C ASN A 368 21.97 23.59 -3.81
N SER A 369 21.10 24.22 -4.62
CA SER A 369 21.46 25.29 -5.56
C SER A 369 22.53 24.90 -6.60
N THR A 370 22.58 23.62 -7.00
CA THR A 370 23.50 23.12 -8.05
C THR A 370 22.73 22.29 -9.05
N LEU A 371 23.00 22.38 -10.36
CA LEU A 371 22.26 21.54 -11.32
C LEU A 371 22.57 20.04 -11.10
N PRO A 372 21.55 19.15 -11.07
CA PRO A 372 20.12 19.40 -11.31
C PRO A 372 19.26 19.60 -10.04
N CYS A 373 19.87 19.81 -8.87
CA CYS A 373 19.22 19.93 -7.55
C CYS A 373 19.07 21.38 -7.05
N SER A 374 17.82 21.81 -6.85
CA SER A 374 17.51 23.13 -6.28
C SER A 374 17.45 23.08 -4.75
N GLU A 375 16.55 22.27 -4.17
CA GLU A 375 16.39 22.17 -2.71
C GLU A 375 15.85 20.80 -2.26
N VAL A 376 16.76 19.96 -1.76
CA VAL A 376 16.42 18.66 -1.16
C VAL A 376 15.57 18.85 0.10
N ASN A 377 14.46 18.14 0.20
CA ASN A 377 13.60 18.09 1.38
C ASN A 377 13.49 16.67 1.94
N GLN A 378 12.41 15.91 1.76
CA GLN A 378 12.33 14.55 2.30
C GLN A 378 13.08 13.53 1.43
N VAL A 379 13.55 12.44 2.04
CA VAL A 379 14.33 11.39 1.39
C VAL A 379 13.79 10.00 1.75
N CYS A 380 13.82 9.09 0.79
CA CYS A 380 13.49 7.68 1.02
C CYS A 380 14.31 6.76 0.10
N THR A 381 14.19 5.46 0.31
CA THR A 381 14.81 4.44 -0.55
C THR A 381 13.73 3.76 -1.39
N LEU A 382 13.95 3.68 -2.70
CA LEU A 382 13.06 3.00 -3.65
C LEU A 382 13.89 2.21 -4.66
N ASN A 383 13.63 0.91 -4.79
CA ASN A 383 14.29 0.03 -5.78
C ASN A 383 15.83 0.14 -5.76
N GLY A 384 16.44 0.12 -4.57
CA GLY A 384 17.90 0.20 -4.40
C GLY A 384 18.52 1.57 -4.74
N ARG A 385 17.70 2.63 -4.77
CA ARG A 385 18.13 4.00 -5.08
C ARG A 385 17.62 4.96 -4.03
N VAL A 386 18.32 6.07 -3.85
CA VAL A 386 17.85 7.15 -2.98
C VAL A 386 16.94 8.06 -3.81
N VAL A 387 15.75 8.33 -3.29
CA VAL A 387 14.77 9.23 -3.90
C VAL A 387 14.54 10.39 -2.95
N TYR A 388 14.42 11.60 -3.48
CA TYR A 388 14.17 12.79 -2.68
C TYR A 388 13.24 13.77 -3.37
N THR A 389 12.54 14.57 -2.58
CA THR A 389 11.73 15.68 -3.09
C THR A 389 12.59 16.92 -3.24
N ASP A 390 12.55 17.53 -4.42
CA ASP A 390 13.14 18.83 -4.67
C ASP A 390 12.04 19.90 -4.62
N THR A 391 11.95 20.60 -3.50
CA THR A 391 10.81 21.47 -3.17
C THR A 391 10.73 22.65 -4.14
N LYS A 392 11.89 23.25 -4.46
CA LYS A 392 11.96 24.40 -5.38
C LYS A 392 11.82 24.00 -6.84
N ALA A 393 12.37 22.84 -7.22
CA ALA A 393 12.20 22.36 -8.58
C ALA A 393 10.79 21.83 -8.85
N GLY A 394 10.01 21.52 -7.80
CA GLY A 394 8.69 20.91 -7.93
C GLY A 394 8.76 19.51 -8.54
N LYS A 395 9.75 18.72 -8.11
CA LYS A 395 10.09 17.41 -8.70
C LYS A 395 10.43 16.37 -7.65
N VAL A 396 10.22 15.10 -8.00
CA VAL A 396 10.83 13.97 -7.32
C VAL A 396 12.08 13.58 -8.09
N MET A 397 13.20 13.48 -7.40
CA MET A 397 14.51 13.23 -7.95
C MET A 397 15.04 11.88 -7.45
N GLN A 398 15.83 11.20 -8.27
CA GLN A 398 16.50 9.96 -7.91
C GLN A 398 18.01 10.17 -7.97
N TYR A 399 18.69 9.79 -6.89
CA TYR A 399 20.14 9.73 -6.77
C TYR A 399 20.60 8.26 -6.81
N ASN A 400 21.60 7.98 -7.65
CA ASN A 400 22.28 6.70 -7.70
C ASN A 400 23.58 6.78 -6.88
N PRO A 401 23.72 6.02 -5.77
CA PRO A 401 24.94 6.03 -4.97
C PRO A 401 26.18 5.47 -5.68
N ASP A 402 26.01 4.61 -6.69
CA ASP A 402 27.10 3.88 -7.35
C ASP A 402 27.89 4.80 -8.29
N ASP A 403 27.18 5.52 -9.16
CA ASP A 403 27.75 6.43 -10.16
C ASP A 403 27.58 7.91 -9.81
N LYS A 404 26.91 8.20 -8.68
CA LYS A 404 26.59 9.55 -8.18
C LYS A 404 25.71 10.38 -9.12
N SER A 405 25.02 9.75 -10.06
CA SER A 405 24.12 10.43 -10.98
C SER A 405 22.81 10.84 -10.31
N VAL A 406 22.25 11.96 -10.79
CA VAL A 406 20.94 12.46 -10.39
C VAL A 406 20.06 12.59 -11.62
N ARG A 407 18.83 12.11 -11.53
CA ARG A 407 17.82 12.26 -12.59
C ARG A 407 16.44 12.57 -12.01
N THR A 408 15.60 13.21 -12.81
CA THR A 408 14.18 13.37 -12.47
C THR A 408 13.49 12.01 -12.52
N LEU A 409 12.68 11.73 -11.50
CA LEU A 409 11.81 10.56 -11.46
C LEU A 409 10.41 10.92 -11.95
N VAL A 410 9.81 11.98 -11.39
CA VAL A 410 8.54 12.57 -11.84
C VAL A 410 8.52 14.08 -11.60
N GLY A 411 7.73 14.80 -12.40
CA GLY A 411 7.44 16.23 -12.25
C GLY A 411 8.01 17.09 -13.39
N SER A 412 7.15 17.92 -13.98
CA SER A 412 7.53 18.86 -15.04
C SER A 412 8.33 20.06 -14.52
N GLY A 413 8.14 20.40 -13.25
CA GLY A 413 8.66 21.62 -12.61
C GLY A 413 7.79 22.86 -12.83
N HIS A 414 6.63 22.75 -13.47
CA HIS A 414 5.65 23.83 -13.50
C HIS A 414 5.01 24.01 -12.12
N ASN A 415 4.91 25.26 -11.65
CA ASN A 415 4.26 25.59 -10.37
C ASN A 415 2.72 25.44 -10.44
N SER A 416 2.26 24.20 -10.44
CA SER A 416 0.86 23.77 -10.49
C SER A 416 0.74 22.43 -9.79
N SER A 417 -0.45 21.84 -9.66
CA SER A 417 -0.64 20.58 -8.91
C SER A 417 -1.40 19.55 -9.73
N SER A 418 -1.01 19.36 -10.99
CA SER A 418 -1.71 18.53 -11.95
C SER A 418 -1.32 17.06 -11.82
N ASP A 419 -2.29 16.17 -12.02
CA ASP A 419 -2.06 14.74 -12.21
C ASP A 419 -1.61 14.49 -13.65
N GLY A 420 -1.08 13.31 -13.96
CA GLY A 420 -0.58 13.00 -15.30
C GLY A 420 0.39 11.82 -15.33
N THR A 421 1.28 11.81 -16.31
CA THR A 421 2.42 10.88 -16.39
C THR A 421 3.61 11.42 -15.61
N GLN A 422 4.73 10.69 -15.61
CA GLN A 422 5.98 11.14 -15.01
C GLN A 422 6.43 12.54 -15.50
N ASP A 423 6.23 12.86 -16.77
CA ASP A 423 6.76 14.09 -17.39
C ASP A 423 5.74 15.24 -17.37
N SER A 424 4.44 14.94 -17.38
CA SER A 424 3.37 15.95 -17.45
C SER A 424 2.80 16.36 -16.09
N CYS A 425 2.96 15.53 -15.05
CA CYS A 425 2.51 15.87 -13.71
C CYS A 425 3.29 17.07 -13.14
N SER A 426 2.69 17.75 -12.15
CA SER A 426 3.28 18.92 -11.52
C SER A 426 2.94 19.03 -10.05
N PHE A 427 3.79 19.75 -9.32
CA PHE A 427 3.69 19.99 -7.89
C PHE A 427 3.91 21.47 -7.58
N LYS A 428 3.14 22.03 -6.63
CA LYS A 428 3.34 23.42 -6.18
C LYS A 428 4.43 23.50 -5.12
N GLN A 429 4.36 22.62 -4.13
CA GLN A 429 5.35 22.51 -3.06
C GLN A 429 5.36 21.08 -2.56
N ILE A 430 6.20 20.26 -3.18
CA ILE A 430 6.36 18.86 -2.79
C ILE A 430 7.25 18.75 -1.56
N GLU A 431 6.78 18.06 -0.52
CA GLU A 431 7.56 17.85 0.72
C GLU A 431 7.63 16.39 1.13
N GLY A 432 6.51 15.80 1.59
CA GLY A 432 6.46 14.43 2.09
C GLY A 432 6.71 13.40 0.99
N ILE A 433 7.47 12.35 1.31
CA ILE A 433 7.67 11.17 0.46
C ILE A 433 7.69 9.88 1.28
N CYS A 434 6.99 8.85 0.79
CA CYS A 434 7.00 7.52 1.41
C CYS A 434 6.96 6.42 0.34
N PRO A 435 7.90 5.47 0.35
CA PRO A 435 7.86 4.30 -0.49
C PRO A 435 6.97 3.22 0.12
N VAL A 436 6.13 2.59 -0.71
CA VAL A 436 5.35 1.40 -0.33
C VAL A 436 5.44 0.40 -1.46
N GLY A 437 6.20 -0.68 -1.25
CA GLY A 437 6.59 -1.58 -2.35
C GLY A 437 7.37 -0.81 -3.42
N LYS A 438 6.91 -0.89 -4.67
CA LYS A 438 7.48 -0.15 -5.81
C LYS A 438 6.81 1.21 -6.07
N ASN A 439 5.90 1.62 -5.19
CA ASN A 439 5.13 2.86 -5.31
C ASN A 439 5.73 3.97 -4.45
N LEU A 440 5.43 5.22 -4.79
CA LEU A 440 5.68 6.37 -3.92
C LEU A 440 4.38 7.10 -3.60
N PHE A 441 4.22 7.50 -2.35
CA PHE A 441 3.27 8.52 -1.94
C PHE A 441 4.01 9.82 -1.74
N VAL A 442 3.44 10.90 -2.27
CA VAL A 442 4.03 12.24 -2.20
C VAL A 442 2.99 13.25 -1.74
N THR A 443 3.43 14.25 -0.99
CA THR A 443 2.54 15.32 -0.54
C THR A 443 2.89 16.64 -1.22
N ASP A 444 1.86 17.34 -1.69
CA ASP A 444 1.95 18.68 -2.26
C ASP A 444 1.28 19.64 -1.28
N VAL A 445 2.09 20.20 -0.38
CA VAL A 445 1.67 20.93 0.82
C VAL A 445 0.85 22.16 0.44
N SER A 446 1.39 22.99 -0.45
CA SER A 446 0.70 24.22 -0.91
C SER A 446 -0.60 23.93 -1.67
N ALA A 447 -0.78 22.72 -2.19
CA ALA A 447 -2.01 22.31 -2.85
C ALA A 447 -2.99 21.56 -1.93
N GLY A 448 -2.57 21.20 -0.71
CA GLY A 448 -3.32 20.33 0.20
C GLY A 448 -3.61 18.96 -0.42
N LYS A 449 -2.61 18.37 -1.09
CA LYS A 449 -2.79 17.10 -1.80
C LYS A 449 -1.85 16.01 -1.33
N LEU A 450 -2.36 14.78 -1.34
CA LEU A 450 -1.56 13.56 -1.28
C LEU A 450 -1.77 12.78 -2.58
N LYS A 451 -0.67 12.43 -3.23
CA LYS A 451 -0.65 11.74 -4.52
C LYS A 451 0.08 10.41 -4.44
N ILE A 452 -0.32 9.47 -5.28
CA ILE A 452 0.41 8.24 -5.56
C ILE A 452 1.18 8.39 -6.87
N VAL A 453 2.37 7.83 -6.92
CA VAL A 453 3.21 7.61 -8.10
C VAL A 453 3.42 6.11 -8.22
N THR A 454 2.93 5.52 -9.31
CA THR A 454 2.99 4.07 -9.52
C THR A 454 3.12 3.73 -11.01
N SER A 455 3.66 2.55 -11.29
CA SER A 455 3.74 1.98 -12.63
C SER A 455 2.43 1.28 -12.99
N LEU A 456 2.21 1.07 -14.28
CA LEU A 456 1.14 0.22 -14.79
C LEU A 456 1.78 -1.05 -15.35
N SER A 457 2.26 -1.96 -14.48
CA SER A 457 2.70 -3.27 -14.95
C SER A 457 1.54 -4.01 -15.63
N GLU A 458 1.89 -4.74 -16.69
CA GLU A 458 0.94 -5.55 -17.47
C GLU A 458 0.40 -6.72 -16.63
N PRO A 459 -0.92 -6.89 -16.50
CA PRO A 459 -1.47 -8.23 -16.39
C PRO A 459 -1.37 -8.86 -17.79
N GLY A 460 -0.21 -9.43 -18.09
CA GLY A 460 0.12 -9.94 -19.42
C GLY A 460 -0.74 -11.15 -19.82
N ILE A 461 -1.87 -10.90 -20.50
CA ILE A 461 -2.56 -11.90 -21.34
C ILE A 461 -3.17 -11.19 -22.54
N LYS A 462 -2.70 -11.53 -23.74
CA LYS A 462 -3.30 -11.13 -25.01
C LYS A 462 -4.55 -12.00 -25.28
N PRO A 463 -5.73 -11.41 -25.49
CA PRO A 463 -6.90 -12.16 -25.92
C PRO A 463 -6.89 -12.25 -27.45
N ASP A 464 -6.33 -13.33 -27.98
CA ASP A 464 -6.63 -13.80 -29.34
C ASP A 464 -7.28 -15.19 -29.20
N GLY A 465 -8.20 -15.53 -30.11
CA GLY A 465 -9.02 -16.75 -30.08
C GLY A 465 -8.29 -17.95 -29.49
N VAL A 466 -8.82 -18.46 -28.38
CA VAL A 466 -8.08 -19.35 -27.49
C VAL A 466 -8.55 -20.79 -27.73
N SER A 467 -7.69 -21.65 -28.27
CA SER A 467 -7.95 -23.10 -28.28
C SER A 467 -8.10 -23.60 -26.85
N LEU A 468 -8.79 -24.74 -26.65
CA LEU A 468 -8.96 -25.31 -25.30
C LEU A 468 -7.62 -25.52 -24.57
N LYS A 469 -6.57 -25.89 -25.31
CA LYS A 469 -5.19 -25.99 -24.79
C LYS A 469 -4.67 -24.64 -24.30
N GLN A 470 -4.77 -23.59 -25.13
CA GLN A 470 -4.31 -22.25 -24.75
C GLN A 470 -5.12 -21.69 -23.57
N ALA A 471 -6.41 -22.03 -23.46
CA ALA A 471 -7.28 -21.57 -22.38
C ALA A 471 -6.88 -22.22 -21.06
N LYS A 472 -6.57 -23.51 -21.07
CA LYS A 472 -6.01 -24.22 -19.90
C LYS A 472 -4.72 -23.55 -19.42
N GLU A 473 -3.80 -23.24 -20.34
CA GLU A 473 -2.55 -22.56 -20.00
C GLU A 473 -2.79 -21.15 -19.45
N ASN A 474 -3.65 -20.36 -20.08
CA ASN A 474 -3.96 -18.99 -19.68
C ASN A 474 -4.63 -18.95 -18.31
N VAL A 475 -5.67 -19.76 -18.07
CA VAL A 475 -6.36 -19.81 -16.79
C VAL A 475 -5.43 -20.32 -15.68
N THR A 476 -4.53 -21.26 -15.99
CA THR A 476 -3.50 -21.71 -15.04
C THR A 476 -2.56 -20.57 -14.65
N LYS A 477 -2.12 -19.76 -15.62
CA LYS A 477 -1.30 -18.57 -15.36
C LYS A 477 -2.04 -17.55 -14.49
N ILE A 478 -3.33 -17.28 -14.78
CA ILE A 478 -4.17 -16.36 -13.98
C ILE A 478 -4.33 -16.87 -12.55
N ASP A 479 -4.68 -18.15 -12.36
CA ASP A 479 -4.85 -18.75 -11.03
C ASP A 479 -3.57 -18.65 -10.20
N SER A 480 -2.42 -18.99 -10.79
CA SER A 480 -1.11 -18.87 -10.15
C SER A 480 -0.79 -17.41 -9.80
N TYR A 481 -0.99 -16.49 -10.75
CA TYR A 481 -0.72 -15.06 -10.54
C TYR A 481 -1.57 -14.46 -9.40
N VAL A 482 -2.87 -14.78 -9.37
CA VAL A 482 -3.77 -14.33 -8.31
C VAL A 482 -3.36 -14.89 -6.95
N LYS A 483 -3.01 -16.18 -6.88
CA LYS A 483 -2.54 -16.83 -5.65
C LYS A 483 -1.24 -16.23 -5.14
N ASP A 484 -0.28 -15.99 -6.03
CA ASP A 484 1.00 -15.38 -5.71
C ASP A 484 0.82 -13.95 -5.18
N THR A 485 0.02 -13.13 -5.88
CA THR A 485 -0.32 -11.76 -5.45
C THR A 485 -0.99 -11.74 -4.06
N VAL A 486 -1.95 -12.64 -3.81
CA VAL A 486 -2.62 -12.74 -2.50
C VAL A 486 -1.62 -13.18 -1.42
N SER A 487 -0.72 -14.11 -1.73
CA SER A 487 0.27 -14.62 -0.79
C SER A 487 1.28 -13.54 -0.40
N LYS A 488 1.79 -12.77 -1.38
CA LYS A 488 2.66 -11.61 -1.15
C LYS A 488 1.99 -10.54 -0.28
N VAL A 489 0.72 -10.25 -0.50
CA VAL A 489 -0.05 -9.32 0.35
C VAL A 489 -0.18 -9.86 1.79
N LYS A 490 -0.44 -11.16 1.96
CA LYS A 490 -0.50 -11.78 3.28
C LYS A 490 0.85 -11.74 3.99
N GLU A 491 1.94 -12.04 3.29
CA GLU A 491 3.29 -11.96 3.82
C GLU A 491 3.65 -10.53 4.25
N ARG A 492 3.45 -9.53 3.38
CA ARG A 492 3.73 -8.11 3.65
C ARG A 492 3.05 -7.63 4.94
N TYR A 493 1.79 -7.99 5.12
CA TYR A 493 0.98 -7.56 6.26
C TYR A 493 0.92 -8.59 7.39
N GLN A 494 1.77 -9.63 7.36
CA GLN A 494 1.83 -10.70 8.37
C GLN A 494 0.46 -11.33 8.69
N LEU A 495 -0.40 -11.45 7.68
CA LEU A 495 -1.73 -12.05 7.81
C LEU A 495 -1.63 -13.56 7.82
N SER A 496 -2.52 -14.23 8.55
CA SER A 496 -2.53 -15.71 8.56
C SER A 496 -2.85 -16.26 7.17
N GLU A 497 -2.24 -17.39 6.80
CA GLU A 497 -2.52 -18.05 5.52
C GLU A 497 -4.01 -18.40 5.35
N THR A 498 -4.68 -18.72 6.44
CA THR A 498 -6.12 -19.06 6.46
C THR A 498 -7.04 -17.84 6.47
N SER A 499 -6.52 -16.64 6.67
CA SER A 499 -7.33 -15.42 6.69
C SER A 499 -7.91 -15.12 5.31
N ALA A 500 -9.17 -14.69 5.30
CA ALA A 500 -9.83 -14.23 4.08
C ALA A 500 -9.37 -12.82 3.73
N THR A 501 -9.06 -12.58 2.46
CA THR A 501 -8.83 -11.23 1.92
C THR A 501 -10.06 -10.78 1.12
N ASN A 502 -10.46 -9.51 1.27
CA ASN A 502 -11.75 -9.02 0.74
C ASN A 502 -11.67 -7.64 0.09
N GLY A 503 -10.49 -7.21 -0.36
CA GLY A 503 -10.28 -5.87 -0.93
C GLY A 503 -9.45 -4.95 -0.05
N PRO A 504 -9.84 -4.66 1.21
CA PRO A 504 -9.13 -3.72 2.08
C PRO A 504 -7.64 -3.98 2.28
N GLN A 505 -7.22 -5.24 2.16
CA GLN A 505 -5.83 -5.64 2.26
C GLN A 505 -5.00 -5.28 1.01
N GLY A 506 -5.63 -4.74 -0.04
CA GLY A 506 -4.98 -4.48 -1.32
C GLY A 506 -4.93 -5.71 -2.24
N THR A 507 -5.94 -6.57 -2.20
CA THR A 507 -6.03 -7.74 -3.09
C THR A 507 -7.48 -8.12 -3.43
N VAL A 508 -7.66 -9.00 -4.41
CA VAL A 508 -8.98 -9.49 -4.81
C VAL A 508 -9.67 -10.28 -3.71
N SER A 509 -11.01 -10.30 -3.74
CA SER A 509 -11.78 -11.03 -2.73
C SER A 509 -11.51 -12.54 -2.76
N GLN A 510 -11.63 -13.21 -1.61
CA GLN A 510 -11.55 -14.67 -1.52
C GLN A 510 -12.59 -15.33 -2.43
N LYS A 511 -13.76 -14.72 -2.58
CA LYS A 511 -14.80 -15.17 -3.51
C LYS A 511 -14.30 -15.16 -4.96
N THR A 512 -13.52 -14.15 -5.38
CA THR A 512 -12.91 -14.07 -6.71
C THR A 512 -11.85 -15.16 -6.89
N GLN A 513 -10.99 -15.37 -5.89
CA GLN A 513 -9.94 -16.40 -5.92
C GLN A 513 -10.54 -17.80 -6.11
N VAL A 514 -11.58 -18.14 -5.34
CA VAL A 514 -12.29 -19.42 -5.48
C VAL A 514 -12.89 -19.57 -6.88
N SER A 515 -13.50 -18.53 -7.43
CA SER A 515 -14.05 -18.57 -8.79
C SER A 515 -12.97 -18.83 -9.84
N VAL A 516 -11.79 -18.24 -9.72
CA VAL A 516 -10.67 -18.48 -10.66
C VAL A 516 -10.16 -19.93 -10.53
N SER A 517 -10.01 -20.44 -9.32
CA SER A 517 -9.59 -21.84 -9.12
C SER A 517 -10.64 -22.83 -9.62
N LEU A 518 -11.94 -22.53 -9.50
CA LEU A 518 -13.01 -23.34 -10.10
C LEU A 518 -12.96 -23.29 -11.62
N LEU A 519 -12.70 -22.12 -12.22
CA LEU A 519 -12.52 -22.00 -13.67
C LEU A 519 -11.37 -22.87 -14.15
N LYS A 520 -10.23 -22.84 -13.45
CA LYS A 520 -9.07 -23.68 -13.75
C LYS A 520 -9.44 -25.16 -13.73
N LYS A 521 -10.02 -25.64 -12.62
CA LYS A 521 -10.46 -27.04 -12.47
C LYS A 521 -11.44 -27.45 -13.58
N GLY A 522 -12.41 -26.60 -13.89
CA GLY A 522 -13.39 -26.82 -14.96
C GLY A 522 -12.72 -26.98 -16.32
N ILE A 523 -11.83 -26.05 -16.70
CA ILE A 523 -11.11 -26.11 -17.99
C ILE A 523 -10.17 -27.32 -18.05
N GLU A 524 -9.47 -27.66 -16.96
CA GLU A 524 -8.62 -28.86 -16.90
C GLU A 524 -9.42 -30.15 -17.09
N ARG A 525 -10.61 -30.24 -16.47
CA ARG A 525 -11.50 -31.38 -16.65
C ARG A 525 -12.08 -31.44 -18.05
N LEU A 526 -12.49 -30.29 -18.62
CA LEU A 526 -12.95 -30.23 -20.00
C LEU A 526 -11.86 -30.72 -20.96
N TYR A 527 -10.63 -30.23 -20.78
CA TYR A 527 -9.47 -30.69 -21.54
C TYR A 527 -9.27 -32.21 -21.42
N LYS A 528 -9.34 -32.77 -20.21
CA LYS A 528 -9.20 -34.21 -19.99
C LYS A 528 -10.31 -34.99 -20.69
N ASN A 529 -11.58 -34.58 -20.51
CA ASN A 529 -12.72 -35.25 -21.14
C ASN A 529 -12.60 -35.25 -22.68
N VAL A 530 -12.17 -34.14 -23.28
CA VAL A 530 -11.96 -34.06 -24.74
C VAL A 530 -10.80 -34.96 -25.16
N MET A 531 -9.67 -34.95 -24.43
CA MET A 531 -8.54 -35.85 -24.70
C MET A 531 -8.92 -37.32 -24.62
N ASP A 532 -9.73 -37.71 -23.63
CA ASP A 532 -10.15 -39.09 -23.42
C ASP A 532 -11.13 -39.55 -24.51
N ILE A 533 -11.96 -38.65 -25.05
CA ILE A 533 -12.94 -38.95 -26.11
C ILE A 533 -12.29 -38.92 -27.49
N ASN A 534 -11.61 -37.82 -27.84
CA ASN A 534 -10.89 -37.67 -29.10
C ASN A 534 -9.84 -36.53 -28.99
N PRO A 535 -8.54 -36.88 -28.92
CA PRO A 535 -7.44 -35.92 -28.80
C PRO A 535 -7.33 -34.89 -29.94
N GLN A 536 -7.83 -35.21 -31.15
CA GLN A 536 -7.69 -34.33 -32.32
C GLN A 536 -8.47 -33.03 -32.15
N PHE A 537 -9.55 -33.03 -31.36
CA PHE A 537 -10.39 -31.85 -31.17
C PHE A 537 -9.83 -30.83 -30.17
N VAL A 538 -8.75 -31.11 -29.46
CA VAL A 538 -8.24 -30.18 -28.43
C VAL A 538 -7.70 -28.88 -29.03
N ASP A 539 -7.09 -28.96 -30.20
CA ASP A 539 -6.55 -27.80 -30.91
C ASP A 539 -7.62 -27.13 -31.79
N ASP A 540 -8.66 -27.86 -32.19
CA ASP A 540 -9.76 -27.38 -33.04
C ASP A 540 -10.96 -26.82 -32.26
N LEU A 541 -11.07 -27.11 -30.95
CA LEU A 541 -12.14 -26.59 -30.11
C LEU A 541 -11.85 -25.13 -29.74
N LEU A 542 -12.40 -24.21 -30.52
CA LEU A 542 -12.44 -22.79 -30.21
C LEU A 542 -13.48 -22.55 -29.10
N LEU A 543 -13.03 -21.97 -27.99
CA LEU A 543 -13.92 -21.54 -26.93
C LEU A 543 -14.56 -20.20 -27.30
N GLU A 544 -15.53 -20.22 -28.22
CA GLU A 544 -16.23 -18.99 -28.67
C GLU A 544 -17.01 -18.31 -27.54
N THR A 545 -17.37 -19.00 -26.46
CA THR A 545 -17.95 -18.39 -25.25
C THR A 545 -16.99 -17.46 -24.49
N LEU A 546 -15.70 -17.42 -24.86
CA LEU A 546 -14.75 -16.41 -24.37
C LEU A 546 -14.70 -15.15 -25.26
N ASP A 547 -15.08 -15.25 -26.55
CA ASP A 547 -15.05 -14.15 -27.52
C ASP A 547 -16.45 -13.57 -27.85
N VAL A 548 -17.50 -14.36 -27.71
CA VAL A 548 -18.89 -13.99 -27.96
C VAL A 548 -19.59 -13.80 -26.62
N VAL A 549 -19.47 -12.60 -26.06
CA VAL A 549 -20.35 -12.13 -24.99
C VAL A 549 -21.71 -11.78 -25.62
N GLU A 550 -22.46 -12.79 -26.02
CA GLU A 550 -23.90 -12.60 -26.20
C GLU A 550 -24.54 -12.61 -24.82
N ASN A 551 -25.09 -11.46 -24.43
CA ASN A 551 -25.94 -11.29 -23.26
C ASN A 551 -27.22 -12.15 -23.40
N LEU A 552 -27.12 -13.46 -23.23
CA LEU A 552 -28.30 -14.32 -23.10
C LEU A 552 -29.00 -14.17 -21.74
N HIS A 553 -28.40 -13.42 -20.79
CA HIS A 553 -29.04 -13.06 -19.52
C HIS A 553 -29.97 -11.83 -19.60
N ALA A 554 -30.22 -11.27 -20.79
CA ALA A 554 -31.09 -10.11 -20.96
C ALA A 554 -32.52 -10.46 -21.44
N VAL A 555 -33.12 -11.58 -21.01
CA VAL A 555 -34.58 -11.76 -21.16
C VAL A 555 -35.17 -12.57 -20.00
N SER A 556 -35.57 -11.91 -18.92
CA SER A 556 -36.76 -12.28 -18.12
C SER A 556 -37.03 -11.34 -16.94
N HIS A 557 -36.84 -10.03 -17.10
CA HIS A 557 -37.49 -9.05 -16.23
C HIS A 557 -38.13 -7.94 -17.06
N LEU A 558 -39.03 -8.35 -17.95
CA LEU A 558 -40.15 -7.50 -18.34
C LEU A 558 -41.25 -7.67 -17.30
N LYS A 559 -41.58 -6.55 -16.69
CA LYS A 559 -42.67 -6.27 -15.76
C LYS A 559 -43.94 -7.10 -16.04
N HIS A 560 -44.49 -7.65 -14.97
CA HIS A 560 -45.92 -7.47 -14.68
C HIS A 560 -46.04 -6.55 -13.48
#